data_AF-A0A1W9W3U0-F1
#
_entry.id   AF-A0A1W9W3U0-F1
#
_cell.length_a   1.000
_cell.length_b   1.000
_cell.length_c   1.000
_cell.angle_alpha   90.00
_cell.angle_beta   90.00
_cell.angle_gamma   90.00
#
_symmetry.space_group_name_H-M   'P 1'
#
loop_
_entity.id
_entity.type
_entity.pdbx_description
1 polymer ?
#
loop_
_entity_poly.entity_id
_entity_poly.type
_entity_poly.pdbx_seq_one_letter_code
_entity_poly.pdbx_strand_id
1 'polypeptide(L)'
;MDAIDRNIINNLQGNFPISERPYAEAAEQLERLGGGLTLAAMQVPEAEFDQVAKQVNAFPEVAHNYARDHELNMWFVLATERPERINEVIKKIETQTGLRVYNMPKQAEYYVGLRFEA
;
A
#
# COMPACT_ATOMS: atom_id res chain seq x y z
N MET A 1 3.34 17.53 10.35
CA MET A 1 4.45 16.56 10.31
C MET A 1 4.56 15.94 11.69
N ASP A 2 4.06 14.72 11.82
CA ASP A 2 3.96 14.03 13.11
C ASP A 2 5.26 13.28 13.44
N ALA A 3 5.25 12.47 14.50
CA ALA A 3 6.42 11.71 14.92
C ALA A 3 6.82 10.60 13.93
N ILE A 4 5.86 10.08 13.15
CA ILE A 4 6.06 9.01 12.17
C ILE A 4 6.72 9.59 10.92
N ASP A 5 6.24 10.74 10.44
CA ASP A 5 6.87 11.46 9.34
C ASP A 5 8.36 11.72 9.64
N ARG A 6 8.67 12.18 10.86
CA ARG A 6 10.05 12.40 11.29
C ARG A 6 10.87 11.12 11.36
N ASN A 7 10.29 10.02 11.83
CA ASN A 7 11.05 8.78 11.99
C ASN A 7 11.32 8.10 10.63
N ILE A 8 10.37 8.18 9.70
CA ILE A 8 10.53 7.71 8.32
C ILE A 8 11.58 8.55 7.59
N ILE A 9 11.46 9.90 7.67
CA ILE A 9 12.43 10.81 7.04
C ILE A 9 13.83 10.64 7.65
N ASN A 10 13.95 10.56 8.98
CA ASN A 10 15.24 10.40 9.65
C ASN A 10 15.93 9.07 9.30
N ASN A 11 15.18 7.97 9.17
CA ASN A 11 15.77 6.69 8.78
C ASN A 11 16.17 6.66 7.29
N LEU A 12 15.38 7.29 6.41
CA LEU A 12 15.70 7.37 4.98
C LEU A 12 16.84 8.35 4.66
N GLN A 13 17.06 9.37 5.48
CA GLN A 13 18.11 10.38 5.26
C GLN A 13 19.50 9.98 5.82
N GLY A 14 19.58 8.96 6.68
CA GLY A 14 20.84 8.60 7.36
C GLY A 14 21.30 7.14 7.25
N ASN A 15 20.40 6.19 6.95
CA ASN A 15 20.69 4.77 7.12
C ASN A 15 20.19 3.91 5.93
N PHE A 16 20.24 4.47 4.73
CA PHE A 16 19.95 3.72 3.51
C PHE A 16 20.98 2.58 3.36
N PRO A 17 20.56 1.31 3.16
CA PRO A 17 21.51 0.21 3.11
C PRO A 17 22.55 0.41 2.03
N ILE A 18 23.82 0.12 2.31
CA ILE A 18 24.87 0.07 1.31
C ILE A 18 25.12 -1.41 0.99
N SER A 19 24.28 -1.95 0.10
CA SER A 19 24.34 -3.33 -0.37
C SER A 19 24.10 -3.39 -1.88
N GLU A 20 24.20 -4.57 -2.48
CA GLU A 20 23.93 -4.76 -3.92
C GLU A 20 22.46 -4.49 -4.28
N ARG A 21 21.54 -4.56 -3.30
CA ARG A 21 20.09 -4.37 -3.52
C ARG A 21 19.48 -3.50 -2.42
N PRO A 22 19.94 -2.25 -2.29
CA PRO A 22 19.69 -1.45 -1.09
C PRO A 22 18.23 -1.02 -0.95
N TYR A 23 17.49 -0.90 -2.06
CA TYR A 23 16.04 -0.66 -2.05
C TYR A 23 15.24 -1.90 -1.61
N ALA A 24 15.71 -3.11 -1.92
CA ALA A 24 15.06 -4.34 -1.48
C ALA A 24 15.26 -4.53 0.03
N GLU A 25 16.47 -4.28 0.54
CA GLU A 25 16.71 -4.27 1.98
C GLU A 25 15.95 -3.16 2.71
N ALA A 26 15.81 -1.97 2.11
CA ALA A 26 14.99 -0.90 2.71
C ALA A 26 13.50 -1.29 2.77
N ALA A 27 12.98 -1.96 1.74
CA ALA A 27 11.64 -2.52 1.73
C ALA A 27 11.48 -3.64 2.77
N GLU A 28 12.44 -4.56 2.88
CA GLU A 28 12.48 -5.58 3.94
C GLU A 28 12.58 -4.96 5.34
N GLN A 29 13.32 -3.86 5.50
CA GLN A 29 13.40 -3.15 6.77
C GLN A 29 12.05 -2.52 7.13
N LEU A 30 11.35 -1.91 6.18
CA LEU A 30 9.98 -1.42 6.36
C LEU A 30 8.99 -2.55 6.72
N GLU A 31 9.10 -3.71 6.07
CA GLU A 31 8.31 -4.89 6.42
C GLU A 31 8.70 -5.44 7.82
N ARG A 32 9.99 -5.46 8.17
CA ARG A 32 10.52 -5.89 9.49
C ARG A 32 10.21 -4.93 10.63
N LEU A 33 9.87 -3.68 10.33
CA LEU A 33 9.34 -2.74 11.33
C LEU A 33 7.94 -3.16 11.84
N GLY A 34 7.37 -4.25 11.31
CA GLY A 34 6.18 -4.89 11.85
C GLY A 34 4.87 -4.28 11.35
N GLY A 35 4.94 -3.49 10.27
CA GLY A 35 3.77 -2.91 9.63
C GLY A 35 2.93 -3.94 8.86
N GLY A 36 1.66 -3.61 8.62
CA GLY A 36 0.81 -4.35 7.70
C GLY A 36 0.93 -3.80 6.28
N LEU A 37 1.05 -4.67 5.28
CA LEU A 37 0.99 -4.29 3.87
C LEU A 37 0.03 -5.24 3.15
N THR A 38 -0.91 -4.69 2.37
CA THR A 38 -1.78 -5.51 1.51
C THR A 38 -2.11 -4.80 0.21
N LEU A 39 -2.31 -5.60 -0.85
CA LEU A 39 -2.98 -5.14 -2.05
C LEU A 39 -4.50 -5.24 -1.79
N ALA A 40 -5.22 -4.19 -2.15
CA ALA A 40 -6.66 -4.13 -2.03
C ALA A 40 -7.29 -3.70 -3.36
N ALA A 41 -8.50 -4.17 -3.61
CA ALA A 41 -9.25 -3.81 -4.80
C ALA A 41 -10.73 -3.59 -4.51
N MET A 42 -11.37 -2.76 -5.33
CA MET A 42 -12.81 -2.49 -5.28
C MET A 42 -13.38 -2.57 -6.69
N GLN A 43 -14.63 -3.01 -6.79
CA GLN A 43 -15.48 -2.80 -7.97
C GLN A 43 -16.28 -1.53 -7.73
N VAL A 44 -16.02 -0.49 -8.51
CA VAL A 44 -16.60 0.84 -8.33
C VAL A 44 -17.45 1.18 -9.56
N PRO A 45 -18.72 1.60 -9.40
CA PRO A 45 -19.51 2.10 -10.52
C PRO A 45 -18.80 3.27 -11.20
N GLU A 46 -18.73 3.26 -12.54
CA GLU A 46 -17.97 4.26 -13.31
C GLU A 46 -18.43 5.70 -12.99
N ALA A 47 -19.73 5.90 -12.84
CA ALA A 47 -20.32 7.19 -12.48
C ALA A 47 -19.90 7.73 -11.10
N GLU A 48 -19.46 6.85 -10.19
CA GLU A 48 -19.06 7.18 -8.82
C GLU A 48 -17.54 7.14 -8.62
N PHE A 49 -16.78 6.75 -9.66
CA PHE A 49 -15.37 6.43 -9.55
C PHE A 49 -14.55 7.57 -8.94
N ASP A 50 -14.69 8.80 -9.44
CA ASP A 50 -13.95 9.95 -8.95
C ASP A 50 -14.28 10.30 -7.49
N GLN A 51 -15.54 10.10 -7.09
CA GLN A 51 -15.97 10.35 -5.72
C GLN A 51 -15.38 9.32 -4.77
N VAL A 52 -15.46 8.03 -5.13
CA VAL A 52 -14.90 6.93 -4.34
C VAL A 52 -13.38 7.03 -4.27
N ALA A 53 -12.71 7.38 -5.37
CA ALA A 53 -11.26 7.57 -5.40
C ALA A 53 -10.83 8.66 -4.40
N LYS A 54 -11.56 9.78 -4.34
CA LYS A 54 -11.30 10.84 -3.35
C LYS A 54 -11.48 10.36 -1.91
N GLN A 55 -12.51 9.55 -1.64
CA GLN A 55 -12.73 8.98 -0.31
C GLN A 55 -11.60 8.02 0.09
N VAL A 56 -11.24 7.10 -0.81
CA VAL A 56 -10.14 6.14 -0.60
C VAL A 56 -8.82 6.86 -0.39
N ASN A 57 -8.50 7.86 -1.21
CA ASN A 57 -7.25 8.63 -1.10
C ASN A 57 -7.17 9.51 0.15
N ALA A 58 -8.27 9.74 0.86
CA ALA A 58 -8.28 10.50 2.11
C ALA A 58 -7.76 9.68 3.31
N PHE A 59 -7.63 8.36 3.17
CA PHE A 59 -7.06 7.51 4.21
C PHE A 59 -5.53 7.60 4.18
N PRO A 60 -4.86 8.01 5.28
CA PRO A 60 -3.40 8.11 5.33
C PRO A 60 -2.70 6.76 5.13
N GLU A 61 -3.40 5.65 5.38
CA GLU A 61 -2.89 4.30 5.16
C GLU A 61 -2.88 3.88 3.68
N VAL A 62 -3.50 4.65 2.77
CA VAL A 62 -3.46 4.37 1.32
C VAL A 62 -2.20 5.01 0.71
N ALA A 63 -1.23 4.17 0.35
CA ALA A 63 0.05 4.62 -0.21
C ALA A 63 -0.03 4.92 -1.71
N HIS A 64 -0.71 4.05 -2.47
CA HIS A 64 -0.91 4.19 -3.91
C HIS A 64 -2.32 3.74 -4.28
N ASN A 65 -2.94 4.40 -5.24
CA ASN A 65 -4.25 4.05 -5.78
C ASN A 65 -4.26 4.23 -7.30
N TYR A 66 -4.79 3.25 -8.03
CA TYR A 66 -4.78 3.23 -9.49
C TYR A 66 -6.12 2.73 -10.05
N ALA A 67 -6.52 3.35 -11.16
CA ALA A 67 -7.55 2.81 -12.03
C ALA A 67 -7.03 1.63 -12.86
N ARG A 68 -7.91 0.67 -13.16
CA ARG A 68 -7.67 -0.48 -14.04
C ARG A 68 -8.87 -0.71 -14.94
N ASP A 69 -8.61 -1.16 -16.16
CA ASP A 69 -9.64 -1.61 -17.11
C ASP A 69 -10.02 -3.07 -16.82
N HIS A 70 -10.83 -3.26 -15.77
CA HIS A 70 -11.26 -4.57 -15.25
C HIS A 70 -12.48 -4.37 -14.34
N GLU A 71 -13.27 -5.42 -14.04
CA GLU A 71 -14.44 -5.31 -13.12
C GLU A 71 -14.04 -4.80 -11.74
N LEU A 72 -12.92 -5.29 -11.21
CA LEU A 72 -12.17 -4.64 -10.14
C LEU A 72 -11.38 -3.48 -10.75
N ASN A 73 -12.00 -2.31 -10.84
CA ASN A 73 -11.44 -1.15 -11.54
C ASN A 73 -10.63 -0.20 -10.65
N MET A 74 -10.63 -0.36 -9.33
CA MET A 74 -9.83 0.45 -8.41
C MET A 74 -8.92 -0.43 -7.56
N TRP A 75 -7.61 -0.20 -7.65
CA TRP A 75 -6.57 -0.99 -6.97
C TRP A 75 -5.66 -0.09 -6.15
N PHE A 76 -5.49 -0.42 -4.88
CA PHE A 76 -4.68 0.38 -3.98
C PHE A 76 -3.89 -0.48 -3.00
N VAL A 77 -2.81 0.10 -2.48
CA VAL A 77 -1.95 -0.52 -1.46
C VAL A 77 -2.24 0.12 -0.12
N LEU A 78 -2.58 -0.69 0.87
CA LEU A 78 -2.66 -0.25 2.26
C LEU A 78 -1.35 -0.57 2.98
N ALA A 79 -0.85 0.43 3.69
CA ALA A 79 0.28 0.31 4.60
C ALA A 79 -0.12 0.81 5.99
N THR A 80 0.06 -0.02 7.01
CA THR A 80 -0.29 0.30 8.41
C THR A 80 0.89 0.04 9.33
N GLU A 81 0.89 0.67 10.50
CA GLU A 81 1.91 0.43 11.53
C GLU A 81 1.84 -0.97 12.18
N ARG A 82 0.71 -1.66 12.05
CA ARG A 82 0.50 -3.01 12.57
C ARG A 82 -0.40 -3.83 11.64
N PRO A 83 -0.20 -5.15 11.49
CA PRO A 83 -0.96 -5.96 10.54
C PRO A 83 -2.46 -5.99 10.85
N GLU A 84 -2.84 -5.99 12.14
CA GLU A 84 -4.25 -6.09 12.55
C GLU A 84 -5.07 -4.86 12.11
N ARG A 85 -4.41 -3.70 11.97
CA ARG A 85 -5.04 -2.44 11.56
C ARG A 85 -5.51 -2.46 10.11
N ILE A 86 -4.98 -3.35 9.25
CA ILE A 86 -5.43 -3.48 7.86
C ILE A 86 -6.94 -3.74 7.80
N ASN A 87 -7.43 -4.69 8.60
CA ASN A 87 -8.85 -5.04 8.61
C ASN A 87 -9.72 -3.90 9.17
N GLU A 88 -9.19 -3.09 10.08
CA GLU A 88 -9.89 -1.91 10.60
C GLU A 88 -10.02 -0.82 9.53
N VAL A 89 -8.94 -0.54 8.79
CA VAL A 89 -8.94 0.44 7.70
C VAL A 89 -9.86 0.00 6.57
N ILE A 90 -9.81 -1.28 6.19
CA ILE A 90 -10.72 -1.87 5.22
C ILE A 90 -12.18 -1.61 5.61
N LYS A 91 -12.57 -1.93 6.85
CA LYS A 91 -13.94 -1.69 7.31
C LYS A 91 -14.33 -0.22 7.28
N LYS A 92 -13.41 0.71 7.57
CA LYS A 92 -13.67 2.15 7.48
C LYS A 92 -13.88 2.60 6.03
N ILE A 93 -13.07 2.11 5.10
CA ILE A 93 -13.23 2.37 3.66
C ILE A 93 -14.59 1.83 3.19
N GLU A 94 -14.93 0.59 3.55
CA GLU A 94 -16.23 -0.02 3.21
C GLU A 94 -17.40 0.78 3.78
N THR A 95 -17.29 1.23 5.03
CA THR A 95 -18.32 2.05 5.69
C THR A 95 -18.50 3.40 4.99
N GLN A 96 -17.40 4.05 4.60
CA GLN A 96 -17.42 5.39 4.01
C GLN A 96 -17.90 5.37 2.55
N THR A 97 -17.50 4.35 1.79
CA THR A 97 -17.81 4.22 0.36
C THR A 97 -19.10 3.46 0.09
N GLY A 98 -19.54 2.62 1.04
CA GLY A 98 -20.64 1.68 0.84
C GLY A 98 -20.28 0.48 -0.06
N LEU A 99 -19.01 0.36 -0.46
CA LEU A 99 -18.53 -0.63 -1.40
C LEU A 99 -17.59 -1.63 -0.72
N ARG A 100 -17.63 -2.89 -1.17
CA ARG A 100 -16.77 -3.95 -0.65
C ARG A 100 -15.31 -3.73 -1.06
N VAL A 101 -14.40 -3.99 -0.13
CA VAL A 101 -12.96 -4.01 -0.37
C VAL A 101 -12.46 -5.46 -0.32
N TYR A 102 -11.80 -5.89 -1.39
CA TYR A 102 -11.18 -7.20 -1.49
C TYR A 102 -9.74 -7.14 -0.99
N ASN A 103 -9.46 -7.81 0.13
CA ASN A 103 -8.13 -7.89 0.73
C ASN A 103 -7.29 -9.00 0.08
N MET A 104 -6.13 -8.67 -0.47
CA MET A 104 -5.23 -9.60 -1.16
C MET A 104 -3.81 -9.52 -0.56
N PRO A 105 -3.60 -10.06 0.65
CA PRO A 105 -2.30 -9.99 1.32
C PRO A 105 -1.24 -10.85 0.62
N LYS A 106 0.00 -10.34 0.55
CA LYS A 106 1.16 -11.06 0.02
C LYS A 106 1.33 -12.39 0.77
N GLN A 107 1.28 -13.51 0.04
CA GLN A 107 1.47 -14.85 0.62
C GLN A 107 2.92 -15.34 0.47
N ALA A 108 3.52 -15.04 -0.66
CA ALA A 108 4.90 -15.38 -0.99
C ALA A 108 5.48 -14.29 -1.88
N GLU A 109 6.78 -14.07 -1.75
CA GLU A 109 7.53 -13.14 -2.59
C GLU A 109 8.43 -13.92 -3.55
N TYR A 110 8.40 -13.53 -4.82
CA TYR A 110 9.20 -14.15 -5.87
C TYR A 110 10.04 -13.07 -6.53
N TYR A 111 11.35 -13.31 -6.62
CA TYR A 111 12.29 -12.35 -7.21
C TYR A 111 12.43 -12.62 -8.71
N VAL A 112 11.98 -11.69 -9.54
CA VAL A 112 12.28 -11.70 -10.97
C VAL A 112 13.58 -10.94 -11.19
N GLY A 113 14.66 -11.67 -11.48
CA GLY A 113 15.93 -11.09 -11.89
C GLY A 113 15.84 -10.59 -13.33
N LEU A 114 15.60 -9.30 -13.53
CA LEU A 114 15.70 -8.67 -14.84
C LEU A 114 17.18 -8.43 -15.17
N ARG A 115 17.73 -9.22 -16.11
CA ARG A 115 19.03 -8.96 -16.74
C ARG A 115 18.78 -8.40 -18.14
N PHE A 116 19.35 -7.24 -18.42
CA PHE A 116 19.50 -6.74 -19.79
C PHE A 116 20.91 -7.10 -20.25
N GLU A 117 21.03 -7.87 -21.33
CA GLU A 117 22.29 -8.00 -22.05
C GLU A 117 22.51 -6.72 -22.87
N ALA A 118 23.71 -6.13 -22.74
CA ALA A 118 24.11 -4.91 -23.43
C ALA A 118 24.60 -5.20 -24.85
#